data_AF-A0A1E7I6B1-F1
#
_entry.id   AF-A0A1E7I6B1-F1
#
_cell.length_a   1.000
_cell.length_b   1.000
_cell.length_c   1.000
_cell.angle_alpha   90.00
_cell.angle_beta   90.00
_cell.angle_gamma   90.00
#
_symmetry.space_group_name_H-M   'P 1'
#
loop_
_entity.id
_entity.type
_entity.pdbx_description
1 polymer ?
#
loop_
_entity_poly.entity_id
_entity_poly.type
_entity_poly.pdbx_seq_one_letter_code
_entity_poly.pdbx_strand_id
1 'polypeptide(L)'
;MDIGIFTYIAGFATVIALILQIKDSFPAHREVRKAIFYISLGAFIGVILGSLQSATINMGFEISGFSLLVGAILLIMGILIIGAITANDTQKRSHLLEASGIGVLALIFVLLFGGMMTMGNPYREKEKLTIDELVIVAEKQISNKNYDRAIFAYETIKNRLGSKDERVLIIKDKISAIKQLQLNEK
;
A
#
# COMPACT_ATOMS: atom_id res chain seq x y z
N MET A 1 2.83 4.65 -11.39
CA MET A 1 3.94 3.80 -10.91
C MET A 1 5.20 4.62 -11.13
N ASP A 2 5.85 5.04 -10.05
CA ASP A 2 6.98 5.98 -10.12
C ASP A 2 8.12 5.41 -10.96
N ILE A 3 8.68 6.24 -11.84
CA ILE A 3 9.77 5.89 -12.76
C ILE A 3 10.94 5.24 -12.01
N GLY A 4 11.21 5.68 -10.77
CA GLY A 4 12.25 5.11 -9.92
C GLY A 4 12.04 3.63 -9.60
N ILE A 5 10.81 3.21 -9.30
CA ILE A 5 10.50 1.81 -8.94
C ILE A 5 10.72 0.90 -10.15
N PHE A 6 10.34 1.36 -11.35
CA PHE A 6 10.59 0.62 -12.60
C PHE A 6 12.09 0.46 -12.88
N THR A 7 12.88 1.50 -12.67
CA THR A 7 14.34 1.45 -12.86
C THR A 7 15.00 0.46 -11.91
N TYR A 8 14.57 0.38 -10.64
CA TYR A 8 15.09 -0.61 -9.69
C TYR A 8 14.72 -2.05 -10.08
N ILE A 9 13.48 -2.28 -10.52
CA ILE A 9 13.02 -3.62 -10.95
C ILE A 9 13.74 -4.05 -12.23
N ALA A 10 13.91 -3.14 -13.20
CA ALA A 10 14.62 -3.41 -14.44
C ALA A 10 16.12 -3.64 -14.23
N GLY A 11 16.76 -2.87 -13.34
CA GLY A 11 18.14 -3.10 -12.91
C GLY A 11 18.33 -4.44 -12.20
N PHE A 12 17.34 -4.87 -11.41
CA PHE A 12 17.38 -6.16 -10.73
C PHE A 12 17.18 -7.33 -11.71
N ALA A 13 16.25 -7.20 -12.65
CA ALA A 13 16.00 -8.21 -13.68
C ALA A 13 17.23 -8.45 -14.57
N THR A 14 17.98 -7.39 -14.90
CA THR A 14 19.21 -7.49 -15.70
C THR A 14 20.34 -8.18 -14.95
N VAL A 15 20.49 -7.93 -13.64
CA VAL A 15 21.48 -8.64 -12.80
C VAL A 15 21.13 -10.13 -12.66
N ILE A 16 19.85 -10.47 -12.47
CA ILE A 16 19.41 -11.88 -12.43
C ILE A 16 19.64 -12.56 -13.77
N ALA A 17 19.31 -11.89 -14.89
CA ALA A 17 19.54 -12.42 -16.23
C ALA A 17 21.03 -12.70 -16.50
N LEU A 18 21.92 -11.80 -16.05
CA LEU A 18 23.36 -11.98 -16.14
C LEU A 18 23.86 -13.18 -15.31
N ILE A 19 23.33 -13.37 -14.11
CA ILE A 19 23.67 -14.51 -13.23
C ILE A 19 23.19 -15.83 -13.85
N LEU A 20 22.00 -15.84 -14.47
CA LEU A 20 21.48 -17.02 -15.17
C LEU A 20 22.32 -17.36 -16.41
N GLN A 21 22.80 -16.36 -17.17
CA GLN A 21 23.69 -16.60 -18.32
C GLN A 21 25.07 -17.14 -17.91
N ILE A 22 25.62 -16.67 -16.78
CA ILE A 22 26.92 -17.16 -16.27
C ILE A 22 26.82 -18.61 -15.76
N LYS A 23 25.64 -19.05 -15.30
CA LYS A 23 25.40 -20.42 -14.82
C LYS A 23 25.63 -21.47 -15.91
N ASP A 24 25.29 -21.17 -17.17
CA ASP A 24 25.36 -22.12 -18.28
C ASP A 24 26.73 -22.18 -18.98
N SER A 25 27.59 -21.16 -18.81
CA SER A 25 28.84 -21.08 -19.57
C SER A 25 30.03 -21.86 -18.99
N PHE A 26 30.01 -22.26 -17.70
CA PHE A 26 31.16 -22.93 -17.07
C PHE A 26 30.76 -23.96 -15.98
N PRO A 27 30.54 -25.24 -16.29
CA PRO A 27 30.13 -26.24 -15.29
C PRO A 27 31.18 -26.54 -14.20
N ALA A 28 32.47 -26.36 -14.47
CA ALA A 28 33.57 -26.79 -13.60
C ALA A 28 33.77 -25.99 -12.29
N HIS A 29 33.31 -24.73 -12.21
CA HIS A 29 33.60 -23.83 -11.07
C HIS A 29 32.38 -23.53 -10.19
N ARG A 30 31.58 -24.56 -9.89
CA ARG A 30 30.31 -24.43 -9.15
C ARG A 30 30.46 -23.83 -7.75
N GLU A 31 31.52 -24.20 -7.02
CA GLU A 31 31.77 -23.71 -5.65
C GLU A 31 32.17 -22.23 -5.61
N VAL A 32 33.03 -21.80 -6.55
CA VAL A 32 33.44 -20.38 -6.66
C VAL A 32 32.24 -19.50 -7.04
N ARG A 33 31.34 -19.98 -7.90
CA ARG A 33 30.11 -19.25 -8.23
C ARG A 33 29.16 -19.08 -7.05
N LYS A 34 29.02 -20.11 -6.21
CA LYS A 34 28.21 -20.00 -4.97
C LYS A 34 28.79 -18.93 -4.05
N ALA A 35 30.11 -18.92 -3.87
CA ALA A 35 30.78 -17.92 -3.04
C ALA A 35 30.56 -16.49 -3.59
N ILE A 36 30.77 -16.27 -4.89
CA ILE A 36 30.51 -14.98 -5.54
C ILE A 36 29.03 -14.58 -5.40
N PHE A 37 28.10 -15.53 -5.58
CA PHE A 37 26.67 -15.27 -5.42
C PHE A 37 26.32 -14.84 -3.98
N TYR A 38 26.84 -15.53 -2.97
CA TYR A 38 26.59 -15.18 -1.57
C TYR A 38 27.23 -13.83 -1.19
N ILE A 39 28.42 -13.52 -1.70
CA ILE A 39 29.06 -12.22 -1.50
C ILE A 39 28.23 -11.11 -2.15
N SER A 40 27.79 -11.30 -3.39
CA SER A 40 26.92 -10.34 -4.09
C SER A 40 25.57 -10.18 -3.40
N LEU A 41 24.99 -11.26 -2.89
CA LEU A 41 23.73 -11.23 -2.15
C LEU A 41 23.90 -10.49 -0.81
N GLY A 42 24.99 -10.73 -0.09
CA GLY A 42 25.31 -10.03 1.15
C GLY A 42 25.55 -8.54 0.94
N ALA A 43 26.32 -8.18 -0.10
CA ALA A 43 26.52 -6.78 -0.50
C ALA A 43 25.20 -6.11 -0.90
N PHE A 44 24.34 -6.81 -1.63
CA PHE A 44 23.01 -6.34 -2.00
C PHE A 44 22.11 -6.07 -0.79
N ILE A 45 22.02 -7.02 0.14
CA ILE A 45 21.28 -6.84 1.41
C ILE A 45 21.85 -5.66 2.18
N GLY A 46 23.18 -5.52 2.25
CA GLY A 46 23.85 -4.39 2.90
C GLY A 46 23.49 -3.04 2.29
N VAL A 47 23.43 -2.94 0.97
CA VAL A 47 23.02 -1.71 0.25
C VAL A 47 21.54 -1.38 0.51
N ILE A 48 20.66 -2.38 0.57
CA ILE A 48 19.24 -2.18 0.94
C ILE A 48 19.14 -1.67 2.38
N LEU A 49 19.86 -2.27 3.31
CA LEU A 49 19.82 -1.84 4.72
C LEU A 49 20.41 -0.43 4.88
N GLY A 50 21.48 -0.11 4.16
CA GLY A 50 22.07 1.24 4.15
C GLY A 50 21.14 2.29 3.52
N SER A 51 20.42 1.95 2.45
CA SER A 51 19.45 2.86 1.84
C SER A 51 18.21 3.07 2.73
N LEU A 52 17.79 2.05 3.48
CA LEU A 52 16.74 2.16 4.48
C LEU A 52 17.15 3.02 5.69
N GLN A 53 18.44 3.05 6.06
CA GLN A 53 18.97 3.92 7.13
C GLN A 53 19.12 5.38 6.69
N SER A 54 19.50 5.64 5.43
CA SER A 54 19.67 7.01 4.91
C SER A 54 18.36 7.65 4.48
N ALA A 55 17.31 6.87 4.24
CA ALA A 55 15.96 7.39 4.26
C ALA A 55 15.65 7.69 5.73
N THR A 56 15.48 8.97 6.07
CA THR A 56 14.59 9.31 7.19
C THR A 56 13.21 8.79 6.79
N ILE A 57 12.97 7.50 7.04
CA ILE A 57 11.67 6.89 6.95
C ILE A 57 10.89 7.62 8.03
N ASN A 58 10.25 8.71 7.63
CA ASN A 58 9.15 9.26 8.38
C ASN A 58 8.17 8.10 8.41
N MET A 59 8.23 7.32 9.50
CA MET A 59 7.40 6.17 9.75
C MET A 59 5.99 6.70 10.04
N GLY A 60 5.39 7.36 9.05
CA GLY A 60 3.96 7.52 8.90
C GLY A 60 3.36 6.16 8.56
N PHE A 61 3.64 5.16 9.39
CA PHE A 61 2.86 3.94 9.41
C PHE A 61 1.50 4.36 9.93
N GLU A 62 0.61 4.76 9.02
CA GLU A 62 -0.81 4.60 9.29
C GLU A 62 -1.04 3.09 9.42
N ILE A 63 -1.07 2.62 10.67
CA ILE A 63 -1.43 1.24 10.99
C ILE A 63 -2.86 1.05 10.48
N SER A 64 -2.95 0.54 9.26
CA SER A 64 -4.21 0.17 8.62
C SER A 64 -4.55 -1.26 9.02
N GLY A 65 -5.85 -1.58 9.06
CA GLY A 65 -6.30 -2.96 9.25
C GLY A 65 -5.71 -3.92 8.22
N PHE A 66 -5.41 -3.42 7.02
CA PHE A 66 -4.72 -4.17 5.97
C PHE A 66 -3.26 -4.50 6.35
N SER A 67 -2.49 -3.52 6.85
CA SER A 67 -1.12 -3.77 7.32
C SER A 67 -1.08 -4.75 8.50
N LEU A 68 -2.06 -4.70 9.40
CA LEU A 68 -2.19 -5.66 10.51
C LEU A 68 -2.49 -7.08 9.99
N LEU A 69 -3.39 -7.21 9.02
CA LEU A 69 -3.73 -8.49 8.40
C LEU A 69 -2.51 -9.13 7.70
N VAL A 70 -1.80 -8.34 6.87
CA VAL A 70 -0.60 -8.80 6.18
C VAL A 70 0.49 -9.21 7.18
N GLY A 71 0.69 -8.40 8.24
CA GLY A 71 1.62 -8.71 9.31
C GLY A 71 1.29 -10.01 10.05
N ALA A 72 0.01 -10.24 10.36
CA ALA A 72 -0.45 -11.45 11.04
C ALA A 72 -0.20 -12.71 10.20
N ILE A 73 -0.48 -12.66 8.89
CA ILE A 73 -0.22 -13.78 7.97
C ILE A 73 1.28 -14.10 7.92
N LEU A 74 2.12 -13.07 7.77
CA LEU A 74 3.59 -13.24 7.75
C LEU A 74 4.12 -13.81 9.07
N LEU A 75 3.56 -13.39 10.21
CA LEU A 75 3.95 -13.90 11.52
C LEU A 75 3.60 -15.39 11.66
N ILE A 76 2.38 -15.79 11.28
CA ILE A 76 1.95 -17.20 11.30
C ILE A 76 2.84 -18.05 10.39
N MET A 77 3.14 -17.56 9.18
CA MET A 77 4.05 -18.25 8.27
C MET A 77 5.45 -18.38 8.86
N GLY A 78 5.97 -17.34 9.50
CA GLY A 78 7.26 -17.36 10.18
C GLY A 78 7.31 -18.46 11.25
N ILE A 79 6.26 -18.57 12.07
CA ILE A 79 6.15 -19.65 13.08
C ILE A 79 6.13 -21.02 12.42
N LEU A 80 5.37 -21.21 11.34
CA LEU A 80 5.29 -22.49 10.64
C LEU A 80 6.63 -22.89 10.00
N ILE A 81 7.35 -21.95 9.41
CA ILE A 81 8.67 -22.18 8.81
C ILE A 81 9.70 -22.52 9.88
N ILE A 82 9.74 -21.76 10.98
CA ILE A 82 10.63 -22.06 12.11
C ILE A 82 10.30 -23.44 12.68
N GLY A 83 9.02 -23.74 12.90
CA GLY A 83 8.55 -25.05 13.38
C GLY A 83 8.95 -26.19 12.45
N ALA A 84 8.90 -25.98 11.13
CA ALA A 84 9.32 -26.96 10.13
C ALA A 84 10.84 -27.21 10.17
N ILE A 85 11.64 -26.17 10.35
CA ILE A 85 13.11 -26.29 10.45
C ILE A 85 13.51 -27.04 11.74
N THR A 86 12.80 -26.81 12.84
CA THR A 86 13.07 -27.46 14.13
C THR A 86 12.44 -28.85 14.26
N ALA A 87 11.58 -29.26 13.33
CA ALA A 87 10.94 -30.57 13.37
C ALA A 87 11.90 -31.68 12.93
N ASN A 88 12.19 -32.62 13.84
CA ASN A 88 12.99 -33.82 13.54
C ASN A 88 12.24 -34.88 12.72
N ASP A 89 10.91 -34.80 12.69
CA ASP A 89 10.04 -35.75 11.99
C ASP A 89 9.73 -35.27 10.57
N THR A 90 10.13 -36.06 9.58
CA THR A 90 9.99 -35.77 8.14
C THR A 90 8.53 -35.55 7.73
N GLN A 91 7.57 -36.28 8.32
CA GLN A 91 6.15 -36.11 7.98
C GLN A 91 5.59 -34.80 8.52
N LYS A 92 5.89 -34.47 9.79
CA LYS A 92 5.49 -33.19 10.38
C LYS A 92 6.11 -32.01 9.66
N ARG A 93 7.36 -32.13 9.22
CA ARG A 93 8.02 -31.11 8.40
C ARG A 93 7.30 -30.90 7.07
N SER A 94 6.89 -31.96 6.38
CA SER A 94 6.13 -31.86 5.12
C SER A 94 4.83 -31.09 5.31
N HIS A 95 4.03 -31.46 6.31
CA HIS A 95 2.75 -30.80 6.58
C HIS A 95 2.89 -29.32 6.97
N LEU A 96 3.94 -28.97 7.74
CA LEU A 96 4.21 -27.58 8.09
C LEU A 96 4.64 -26.74 6.88
N LEU A 97 5.44 -27.33 5.97
CA LEU A 97 5.83 -26.68 4.72
C LEU A 97 4.64 -26.53 3.76
N GLU A 98 3.79 -27.54 3.63
CA GLU A 98 2.54 -27.47 2.86
C GLU A 98 1.62 -26.37 3.39
N ALA A 99 1.41 -26.31 4.72
CA ALA A 99 0.62 -25.27 5.36
C ALA A 99 1.23 -23.87 5.12
N SER A 100 2.56 -23.74 5.17
CA SER A 100 3.23 -22.48 4.85
C SER A 100 3.04 -22.08 3.38
N GLY A 101 3.03 -23.04 2.45
CA GLY A 101 2.77 -22.82 1.02
C GLY A 101 1.35 -22.32 0.75
N ILE A 102 0.35 -22.87 1.44
CA ILE A 102 -1.03 -22.34 1.41
C ILE A 102 -1.06 -20.91 1.95
N GLY A 103 -0.29 -20.62 3.01
CA GLY A 103 -0.12 -19.28 3.55
C GLY A 103 0.43 -18.27 2.53
N VAL A 104 1.43 -18.68 1.72
CA VAL A 104 1.96 -17.84 0.62
C VAL A 104 0.87 -17.53 -0.40
N LEU A 105 0.07 -18.52 -0.80
CA LEU A 105 -1.02 -18.31 -1.75
C LEU A 105 -2.09 -17.36 -1.20
N ALA A 106 -2.44 -17.51 0.08
CA ALA A 106 -3.36 -16.60 0.76
C ALA A 106 -2.79 -15.17 0.81
N LEU A 107 -1.49 -15.02 1.10
CA LEU A 107 -0.82 -13.72 1.11
C LEU A 107 -0.84 -13.06 -0.28
N ILE A 108 -0.52 -13.82 -1.34
CA ILE A 108 -0.58 -13.32 -2.72
C ILE A 108 -2.00 -12.84 -3.05
N PHE A 109 -3.02 -13.61 -2.67
CA PHE A 109 -4.41 -13.23 -2.90
C PHE A 109 -4.79 -11.96 -2.15
N VAL A 110 -4.40 -11.85 -0.87
CA VAL A 110 -4.63 -10.65 -0.05
C VAL A 110 -3.89 -9.44 -0.62
N LEU A 111 -2.68 -9.59 -1.14
CA LEU A 111 -1.93 -8.48 -1.74
C LEU A 111 -2.54 -8.02 -3.07
N LEU A 112 -2.95 -8.97 -3.93
CA LEU A 112 -3.57 -8.66 -5.22
C LEU A 112 -4.95 -8.01 -5.07
N PHE A 113 -5.80 -8.53 -4.19
CA PHE A 113 -7.18 -8.08 -4.05
C PHE A 113 -7.39 -7.07 -2.91
N GLY A 114 -6.59 -7.13 -1.84
CA GLY A 114 -6.68 -6.17 -0.73
C GLY A 114 -6.20 -4.77 -1.08
N GLY A 115 -5.32 -4.63 -2.07
CA GLY A 115 -4.97 -3.34 -2.67
C GLY A 115 -6.17 -2.64 -3.34
N MET A 116 -7.12 -3.40 -3.89
CA MET A 116 -8.33 -2.83 -4.50
C MET A 116 -9.30 -2.24 -3.46
N MET A 117 -9.36 -2.82 -2.26
CA MET A 117 -10.21 -2.29 -1.18
C MET A 117 -9.67 -1.00 -0.56
N THR A 118 -8.35 -0.76 -0.64
CA THR A 118 -7.74 0.48 -0.14
C THR A 118 -7.80 1.64 -1.13
N MET A 119 -8.00 1.38 -2.42
CA MET A 119 -8.22 2.40 -3.46
C MET A 119 -9.63 3.04 -3.43
N GLY A 120 -10.53 2.57 -2.56
CA GLY A 120 -11.96 2.81 -2.70
C GLY A 120 -12.59 3.86 -1.80
N ASN A 121 -11.85 4.69 -1.08
CA ASN A 121 -12.48 5.72 -0.24
C ASN A 121 -12.18 7.15 -0.72
N PRO A 122 -12.90 7.66 -1.75
CA PRO A 122 -12.77 9.04 -2.21
C PRO A 122 -13.12 10.08 -1.12
N TYR A 123 -13.65 9.64 0.03
CA TYR A 123 -13.84 10.48 1.20
C TYR A 123 -12.53 10.79 1.95
N ARG A 124 -11.54 9.88 1.94
CA ARG A 124 -10.22 10.09 2.60
C ARG A 124 -9.30 11.05 1.85
N GLU A 125 -9.35 11.07 0.53
CA GLU A 125 -8.60 12.08 -0.25
C GLU A 125 -9.16 13.49 -0.02
N LYS A 126 -10.49 13.60 0.11
CA LYS A 126 -11.15 14.87 0.44
C LYS A 126 -10.88 15.33 1.88
N GLU A 127 -10.49 14.43 2.78
CA GLU A 127 -10.02 14.79 4.11
C GLU A 127 -8.69 15.55 4.09
N LYS A 128 -7.86 15.39 3.06
CA LYS A 128 -6.57 16.10 2.93
C LYS A 128 -6.68 17.48 2.28
N LEU A 129 -7.79 17.78 1.61
CA LEU A 129 -8.01 19.07 0.94
C LEU A 129 -8.16 20.19 1.96
N THR A 130 -7.62 21.37 1.65
CA THR A 130 -7.85 22.61 2.42
C THR A 130 -9.30 23.08 2.29
N ILE A 131 -9.73 24.01 3.15
CA ILE A 131 -11.10 24.55 3.12
C ILE A 131 -11.37 25.21 1.76
N ASP A 132 -10.41 25.95 1.22
CA ASP A 132 -10.54 26.63 -0.07
C ASP A 132 -10.67 25.64 -1.23
N GLU A 133 -9.87 24.57 -1.23
CA GLU A 133 -9.99 23.50 -2.22
C GLU A 133 -11.34 22.77 -2.12
N LEU A 134 -11.86 22.56 -0.91
CA LEU A 134 -13.19 21.96 -0.73
C LEU A 134 -14.30 22.86 -1.27
N VAL A 135 -14.18 24.18 -1.17
CA VAL A 135 -15.14 25.13 -1.77
C VAL A 135 -15.12 25.00 -3.29
N ILE A 136 -13.93 24.99 -3.90
CA ILE A 136 -13.78 24.83 -5.36
C ILE A 136 -14.36 23.49 -5.83
N VAL A 137 -14.11 22.41 -5.08
CA VAL A 137 -14.69 21.10 -5.37
C VAL A 137 -16.22 21.14 -5.27
N ALA A 138 -16.77 21.79 -4.24
CA ALA A 138 -18.22 21.91 -4.08
C ALA A 138 -18.86 22.67 -5.24
N GLU A 139 -18.30 23.82 -5.63
CA GLU A 139 -18.79 24.64 -6.75
C GLU A 139 -18.74 23.89 -8.08
N LYS A 140 -17.65 23.17 -8.34
CA LYS A 140 -17.56 22.30 -9.53
C LYS A 140 -18.58 21.16 -9.52
N GLN A 141 -18.96 20.63 -8.36
CA GLN A 141 -20.01 19.61 -8.30
C GLN A 141 -21.41 20.20 -8.52
N ILE A 142 -21.65 21.43 -8.05
CA ILE A 142 -22.89 22.17 -8.34
C ILE A 142 -23.03 22.42 -9.84
N SER A 143 -21.96 22.88 -10.52
CA SER A 143 -21.99 23.10 -11.98
C SER A 143 -22.26 21.81 -12.75
N ASN A 144 -21.83 20.67 -12.21
CA ASN A 144 -22.05 19.34 -12.78
C ASN A 144 -23.38 18.70 -12.34
N LYS A 145 -24.28 19.44 -11.67
CA LYS A 145 -25.57 18.97 -11.13
C LYS A 145 -25.47 17.80 -10.15
N ASN A 146 -24.31 17.57 -9.56
CA ASN A 146 -24.09 16.53 -8.56
C ASN A 146 -24.28 17.11 -7.15
N TYR A 147 -25.53 17.42 -6.80
CA TYR A 147 -25.86 18.12 -5.55
C TYR A 147 -25.48 17.34 -4.29
N ASP A 148 -25.65 16.02 -4.27
CA ASP A 148 -25.28 15.18 -3.11
C ASP A 148 -23.79 15.30 -2.78
N ARG A 149 -22.94 15.34 -3.81
CA ARG A 149 -21.49 15.48 -3.66
C ARG A 149 -21.09 16.90 -3.23
N ALA A 150 -21.83 17.91 -3.66
CA ALA A 150 -21.63 19.29 -3.24
C ALA A 150 -22.01 19.50 -1.77
N ILE A 151 -23.16 18.94 -1.34
CA ILE A 151 -23.62 18.98 0.05
C ILE A 151 -22.58 18.34 0.96
N PHE A 152 -22.09 17.15 0.59
CA PHE A 152 -21.05 16.45 1.37
C PHE A 152 -19.78 17.30 1.56
N ALA A 153 -19.32 18.00 0.52
CA ALA A 153 -18.14 18.86 0.61
C ALA A 153 -18.38 20.05 1.56
N TYR A 154 -19.55 20.69 1.50
CA TYR A 154 -19.91 21.77 2.42
C TYR A 154 -20.13 21.30 3.87
N GLU A 155 -20.67 20.10 4.08
CA GLU A 155 -20.76 19.51 5.42
C GLU A 155 -19.37 19.21 5.99
N THR A 156 -18.43 18.77 5.15
CA THR A 156 -17.03 18.58 5.54
C THR A 156 -16.38 19.90 5.95
N ILE A 157 -16.62 20.99 5.20
CA ILE A 157 -16.15 22.34 5.54
C ILE A 157 -16.74 22.80 6.89
N LYS A 158 -18.05 22.65 7.06
CA LYS A 158 -18.77 23.03 8.30
C LYS A 158 -18.18 22.31 9.52
N ASN A 159 -17.88 21.02 9.41
CA ASN A 159 -17.32 20.25 10.51
C ASN A 159 -15.90 20.70 10.88
N ARG A 160 -15.15 21.32 9.94
CA ARG A 160 -13.79 21.83 10.17
C ARG A 160 -13.73 23.24 10.74
N LEU A 161 -14.67 24.11 10.35
CA LEU A 161 -14.68 25.51 10.78
C LEU A 161 -15.02 25.68 12.27
N GLY A 162 -15.51 24.65 12.95
CA GLY A 162 -15.88 24.70 14.37
C GLY A 162 -17.18 25.48 14.59
N SER A 163 -17.99 25.05 15.56
CA SER A 163 -19.38 25.50 15.72
C SER A 163 -19.57 26.99 16.03
N LYS A 164 -18.50 27.72 16.36
CA LYS A 164 -18.51 29.13 16.75
C LYS A 164 -18.01 30.09 15.66
N ASP A 165 -17.53 29.58 14.52
CA ASP A 165 -17.05 30.43 13.43
C ASP A 165 -18.25 31.00 12.65
N GLU A 166 -18.27 32.32 12.43
CA GLU A 166 -19.33 33.02 11.71
C GLU A 166 -19.55 32.48 10.30
N ARG A 167 -18.49 31.96 9.67
CA ARG A 167 -18.57 31.35 8.32
C ARG A 167 -19.46 30.11 8.29
N VAL A 168 -19.70 29.45 9.43
CA VAL A 168 -20.59 28.28 9.49
C VAL A 168 -22.04 28.64 9.11
N LEU A 169 -22.50 29.85 9.44
CA LEU A 169 -23.84 30.31 9.03
C LEU A 169 -23.94 30.38 7.51
N ILE A 170 -22.93 31.00 6.87
CA ILE A 170 -22.84 31.10 5.40
C ILE A 170 -22.85 29.71 4.75
N ILE A 171 -22.09 28.75 5.30
CA ILE A 171 -22.04 27.38 4.76
C ILE A 171 -23.39 26.66 4.95
N LYS A 172 -24.10 26.86 6.06
CA LYS A 172 -25.44 26.28 6.28
C LYS A 172 -26.46 26.83 5.30
N ASP A 173 -26.39 28.12 5.00
CA ASP A 173 -27.27 28.76 4.02
C ASP A 173 -26.99 28.22 2.62
N LYS A 174 -25.71 28.06 2.25
CA LYS A 174 -25.32 27.40 0.98
C LYS A 174 -25.83 25.96 0.89
N ILE A 175 -25.72 25.15 1.95
CA ILE A 175 -26.26 23.78 1.97
C ILE A 175 -27.77 23.78 1.76
N SER A 176 -28.49 24.71 2.41
CA SER A 176 -29.94 24.81 2.30
C SER A 176 -30.37 25.23 0.89
N ALA A 177 -29.67 26.19 0.27
CA ALA A 177 -29.89 26.59 -1.11
C ALA A 177 -29.66 25.44 -2.09
N ILE A 178 -28.60 24.65 -1.92
CA ILE A 178 -28.32 23.48 -2.78
C ILE A 178 -29.41 22.41 -2.62
N LYS A 179 -29.92 22.18 -1.40
CA LYS A 179 -31.04 21.25 -1.16
C LYS A 179 -32.32 21.71 -1.85
N GLN A 180 -32.60 23.01 -1.87
CA GLN A 180 -33.74 23.57 -2.61
C GLN A 180 -33.58 23.38 -4.12
N LEU A 181 -32.38 23.58 -4.67
CA LEU A 181 -32.10 23.30 -6.08
C LEU A 181 -32.31 21.82 -6.43
N GLN A 182 -31.90 20.91 -5.54
CA GLN A 182 -32.11 19.46 -5.71
C GLN A 182 -33.59 19.08 -5.71
N LEU A 183 -34.43 19.79 -4.95
CA LEU A 183 -35.88 19.56 -4.91
C LEU A 183 -36.58 20.10 -6.16
N ASN A 184 -36.09 21.20 -6.74
CA ASN A 184 -36.67 21.83 -7.93
C ASN A 184 -36.28 21.13 -9.25
N GLU A 185 -35.22 20.32 -9.27
CA GLU A 185 -34.84 19.52 -10.46
C GLU A 185 -35.43 18.09 -10.47
N LYS A 186 -36.19 17.70 -9.44
CA LYS A 186 -36.98 16.45 -9.43
C LYS A 186 -38.39 16.66 -10.00
#